data_AF-A0AA95MW29-F1
#
_entry.id   AF-A0AA95MW29-F1
#
_cell.length_a   1.000
_cell.length_b   1.000
_cell.length_c   1.000
_cell.angle_alpha   90.00
_cell.angle_beta   90.00
_cell.angle_gamma   90.00
#
_symmetry.space_group_name_H-M   'P 1'
#
loop_
_entity.id
_entity.type
_entity.pdbx_description
1 polymer ?
#
loop_
_entity_poly.entity_id
_entity_poly.type
_entity_poly.pdbx_seq_one_letter_code
_entity_poly.pdbx_strand_id
1 'polypeptide(L)'
;MRQRTVYLVFWIMLMVLSIMGFILIDLCTVKPSQISGNGNIAILFTIPTVLFYLLFLFNFVRWFLEVAHDFTLKQRLILLITLFITFIVLIFLEINFVQNLLDLLGGGPEDPESRIYQFGWYNQYTNTLFFNWITFCMGIVFSIFTALGFRNLKKQLTASIH
;
A
#
# COMPACT_ATOMS: atom_id res chain seq x y z
N MET A 1 -3.22 -30.70 2.86
CA MET A 1 -3.40 -30.09 1.53
C MET A 1 -4.65 -29.20 1.46
N ARG A 2 -5.86 -29.70 1.78
CA ARG A 2 -7.13 -28.91 1.71
C ARG A 2 -7.11 -27.56 2.43
N GLN A 3 -6.56 -27.47 3.66
CA GLN A 3 -6.48 -26.20 4.39
C GLN A 3 -5.57 -25.17 3.72
N ARG A 4 -4.41 -25.57 3.17
CA ARG A 4 -3.50 -24.65 2.46
C ARG A 4 -4.15 -24.07 1.21
N THR A 5 -4.92 -24.87 0.47
CA THR A 5 -5.67 -24.40 -0.70
C THR A 5 -6.74 -23.39 -0.30
N VAL A 6 -7.45 -23.60 0.81
CA VAL A 6 -8.45 -22.64 1.31
C VAL A 6 -7.81 -21.30 1.69
N TYR A 7 -6.67 -21.31 2.40
CA TYR A 7 -5.94 -20.08 2.74
C TYR A 7 -5.44 -19.34 1.50
N LEU A 8 -4.94 -20.07 0.49
CA LEU A 8 -4.50 -19.49 -0.78
C LEU A 8 -5.66 -18.81 -1.50
N VAL A 9 -6.80 -19.51 -1.64
CA VAL A 9 -8.00 -18.97 -2.31
C VAL A 9 -8.51 -17.74 -1.58
N PHE A 10 -8.56 -17.78 -0.24
CA PHE A 10 -8.97 -16.65 0.58
C PHE A 10 -8.03 -15.44 0.42
N TRP A 11 -6.71 -15.68 0.42
CA TRP A 11 -5.72 -14.65 0.18
C TRP A 11 -5.84 -14.02 -1.22
N ILE A 12 -5.99 -14.84 -2.27
CA ILE A 12 -6.20 -14.35 -3.65
C ILE A 12 -7.48 -13.51 -3.72
N MET A 13 -8.56 -13.97 -3.08
CA MET A 13 -9.82 -13.22 -3.04
C MET A 13 -9.64 -11.84 -2.40
N LEU A 14 -8.97 -11.75 -1.24
CA LEU A 14 -8.68 -10.47 -0.59
C LEU A 14 -7.78 -9.57 -1.45
N MET A 15 -6.80 -10.15 -2.15
CA MET A 15 -5.95 -9.43 -3.09
C MET A 15 -6.78 -8.80 -4.21
N VAL A 16 -7.64 -9.59 -4.85
CA VAL A 16 -8.52 -9.12 -5.94
C VAL A 16 -9.48 -8.03 -5.44
N LEU A 17 -10.12 -8.23 -4.29
CA LEU A 17 -11.01 -7.24 -3.68
C LEU A 17 -10.27 -5.93 -3.36
N SER A 18 -9.03 -6.01 -2.89
CA SER A 18 -8.20 -4.84 -2.62
C SER A 18 -7.86 -4.10 -3.92
N ILE A 19 -7.43 -4.81 -4.97
CA ILE A 19 -7.12 -4.22 -6.28
C ILE A 19 -8.37 -3.55 -6.87
N MET A 20 -9.50 -4.24 -6.86
CA MET A 20 -10.78 -3.67 -7.31
C MET A 20 -11.15 -2.43 -6.50
N GLY A 21 -10.96 -2.46 -5.18
CA GLY A 21 -11.20 -1.32 -4.31
C GLY A 21 -10.36 -0.10 -4.67
N PHE A 22 -9.05 -0.28 -4.91
CA PHE A 22 -8.16 0.80 -5.36
C PHE A 22 -8.57 1.36 -6.72
N ILE A 23 -8.96 0.48 -7.67
CA ILE A 23 -9.49 0.91 -8.98
C ILE A 23 -10.79 1.71 -8.81
N LEU A 24 -11.70 1.27 -7.95
CA LEU A 24 -12.94 2.00 -7.67
C LEU A 24 -12.67 3.36 -7.03
N ILE A 25 -11.70 3.46 -6.13
CA ILE A 25 -11.28 4.73 -5.53
C ILE A 25 -10.74 5.66 -6.61
N ASP A 26 -9.87 5.18 -7.50
CA ASP A 26 -9.35 5.96 -8.63
C ASP A 26 -10.47 6.45 -9.56
N LEU A 27 -11.36 5.55 -9.97
CA LEU A 27 -12.52 5.88 -10.82
C LEU A 27 -13.48 6.88 -10.16
N CYS A 28 -13.61 6.86 -8.83
CA CYS A 28 -14.45 7.78 -8.08
C CYS A 28 -13.70 9.05 -7.61
N THR A 29 -12.41 9.16 -7.90
CA THR A 29 -11.62 10.37 -7.63
C THR A 29 -11.82 11.35 -8.77
N VAL A 30 -12.14 12.59 -8.41
CA VAL A 30 -12.44 13.64 -9.38
C VAL A 30 -11.14 14.04 -10.06
N LYS A 31 -11.13 14.06 -11.39
CA LYS A 31 -9.96 14.48 -12.16
C LYS A 31 -9.69 15.97 -11.94
N PRO A 32 -8.41 16.41 -11.90
CA PRO A 32 -8.07 17.81 -11.72
C PRO A 32 -8.77 18.75 -12.69
N SER A 33 -9.05 18.32 -13.93
CA SER A 33 -9.70 19.13 -14.97
C SER A 33 -11.22 19.31 -14.80
N GLN A 34 -11.85 18.55 -13.91
CA GLN A 34 -13.30 18.53 -13.73
C GLN A 34 -13.72 19.32 -12.47
N ILE A 35 -14.98 19.75 -12.45
CA ILE A 35 -15.62 20.34 -11.25
C ILE A 35 -16.61 19.30 -10.72
N SER A 36 -16.50 18.96 -9.44
CA SER A 36 -17.44 18.03 -8.79
C SER A 36 -18.50 18.76 -7.97
N GLY A 37 -19.76 18.39 -8.18
CA GLY A 37 -20.90 18.80 -7.34
C GLY A 37 -21.38 17.74 -6.35
N ASN A 38 -20.82 16.52 -6.38
CA ASN A 38 -21.33 15.36 -5.63
C ASN A 38 -20.49 15.00 -4.39
N GLY A 39 -19.51 15.83 -4.01
CA GLY A 39 -18.60 15.55 -2.89
C GLY A 39 -17.65 14.38 -3.14
N ASN A 40 -17.11 13.80 -2.06
CA ASN A 40 -16.09 12.74 -2.13
C ASN A 40 -16.72 11.32 -2.14
N ILE A 41 -17.19 10.87 -3.31
CA ILE A 41 -17.80 9.54 -3.50
C ILE A 41 -16.82 8.40 -3.17
N ALA A 42 -15.52 8.61 -3.41
CA ALA A 42 -14.51 7.57 -3.20
C ALA A 42 -14.43 7.06 -1.75
N ILE A 43 -14.83 7.87 -0.76
CA ILE A 43 -14.85 7.48 0.67
C ILE A 43 -15.69 6.21 0.89
N LEU A 44 -16.79 6.03 0.14
CA LEU A 44 -17.66 4.85 0.23
C LEU A 44 -16.89 3.56 -0.07
N PHE A 45 -15.89 3.64 -0.95
CA PHE A 45 -15.04 2.52 -1.34
C PHE A 45 -13.76 2.47 -0.49
N THR A 46 -13.26 3.60 0.02
CA THR A 46 -12.04 3.64 0.82
C THR A 46 -12.10 2.74 2.05
N ILE A 47 -13.14 2.87 2.88
CA ILE A 47 -13.24 2.12 4.14
C ILE A 47 -13.20 0.59 3.92
N PRO A 48 -14.07 -0.01 3.08
CA PRO A 48 -14.01 -1.46 2.85
C PRO A 48 -12.70 -1.88 2.16
N THR A 49 -12.16 -1.06 1.26
CA THR A 49 -10.88 -1.34 0.59
C THR A 49 -9.73 -1.43 1.58
N VAL A 50 -9.64 -0.50 2.53
CA VAL A 50 -8.62 -0.52 3.59
C VAL A 50 -8.74 -1.79 4.42
N LEU A 51 -9.95 -2.20 4.80
CA LEU A 51 -10.17 -3.43 5.57
C LEU A 51 -9.71 -4.67 4.80
N PHE A 52 -10.12 -4.82 3.53
CA PHE A 52 -9.69 -5.94 2.69
C PHE A 52 -8.17 -5.94 2.48
N TYR A 53 -7.58 -4.76 2.29
CA TYR A 53 -6.15 -4.61 2.06
C TYR A 53 -5.33 -4.98 3.30
N LEU A 54 -5.74 -4.54 4.50
CA LEU A 54 -5.08 -4.92 5.75
C LEU A 54 -5.19 -6.42 6.01
N LEU A 55 -6.36 -7.02 5.77
CA LEU A 55 -6.56 -8.47 5.89
C LEU A 55 -5.71 -9.23 4.87
N PHE A 56 -5.60 -8.72 3.64
CA PHE A 56 -4.73 -9.26 2.61
C PHE A 56 -3.27 -9.23 3.06
N LEU A 57 -2.76 -8.08 3.50
CA LEU A 57 -1.37 -7.92 3.95
C LEU A 57 -1.05 -8.87 5.11
N PHE A 58 -1.95 -8.98 6.09
CA PHE A 58 -1.77 -9.88 7.23
C PHE A 58 -1.65 -11.35 6.79
N ASN A 59 -2.56 -11.83 5.95
CA ASN A 59 -2.53 -13.21 5.47
C ASN A 59 -1.34 -13.46 4.53
N PHE A 60 -1.02 -12.48 3.69
CA PHE A 60 0.12 -12.54 2.78
C PHE A 60 1.44 -12.69 3.53
N VAL A 61 1.66 -11.88 4.57
CA VAL A 61 2.87 -11.95 5.40
C VAL A 61 2.99 -13.32 6.08
N ARG A 62 1.89 -13.87 6.60
CA ARG A 62 1.91 -15.21 7.23
C ARG A 62 2.34 -16.28 6.24
N TRP A 63 1.70 -16.32 5.08
CA TRP A 63 2.06 -17.23 3.99
C TRP A 63 3.52 -17.03 3.56
N PHE A 64 3.92 -15.78 3.37
CA PHE A 64 5.29 -15.43 2.96
C PHE A 64 6.33 -15.91 3.96
N LEU A 65 6.09 -15.77 5.27
CA LEU A 65 7.02 -16.24 6.31
C LEU A 65 7.13 -17.77 6.37
N GLU A 66 6.08 -18.50 6.01
CA GLU A 66 6.14 -19.97 5.83
C GLU A 66 7.04 -20.33 4.66
N VAL A 67 6.86 -19.67 3.51
CA VAL A 67 7.72 -19.89 2.33
C VAL A 67 9.18 -19.49 2.60
N ALA A 68 9.39 -18.35 3.26
CA ALA A 68 10.71 -17.84 3.63
C ALA A 68 11.33 -18.59 4.82
N HIS A 69 10.67 -19.60 5.38
CA HIS A 69 11.21 -20.40 6.48
C HIS A 69 12.56 -21.02 6.11
N ASP A 70 12.62 -21.60 4.91
CA ASP A 70 13.76 -22.38 4.42
C ASP A 70 14.83 -21.52 3.75
N PHE A 71 14.66 -20.19 3.77
CA PHE A 71 15.64 -19.29 3.19
C PHE A 71 16.91 -19.29 4.04
N THR A 72 18.04 -19.50 3.38
CA THR A 72 19.38 -19.29 3.94
C THR A 72 19.58 -17.82 4.36
N LEU A 73 20.56 -17.57 5.23
CA LEU A 73 20.90 -16.21 5.65
C LEU A 73 21.23 -15.30 4.45
N LYS A 74 21.97 -15.82 3.47
CA LYS A 74 22.32 -15.11 2.24
C LYS A 74 21.08 -14.72 1.43
N GLN A 75 20.14 -15.64 1.23
CA GLN A 75 18.88 -15.36 0.53
C GLN A 75 18.03 -14.30 1.25
N ARG A 76 17.96 -14.38 2.59
CA ARG A 76 17.25 -13.37 3.40
C ARG A 76 17.88 -11.98 3.26
N LEU A 77 19.20 -11.89 3.31
CA LEU A 77 19.92 -10.63 3.18
C LEU A 77 19.72 -10.01 1.79
N ILE A 78 19.86 -10.82 0.74
CA ILE A 78 19.59 -10.39 -0.65
C ILE A 78 18.16 -9.85 -0.75
N LEU A 79 17.19 -10.60 -0.24
CA LEU A 79 15.80 -10.17 -0.27
C LEU A 79 15.56 -8.86 0.49
N LEU A 80 16.14 -8.68 1.69
CA LEU A 80 16.01 -7.43 2.45
C LEU A 80 16.58 -6.24 1.68
N ILE A 81 17.73 -6.41 1.04
CA ILE A 81 18.35 -5.37 0.19
C ILE A 81 17.43 -5.07 -1.01
N THR A 82 16.91 -6.10 -1.68
CA THR A 82 15.98 -5.93 -2.80
C THR A 82 14.73 -5.17 -2.36
N LEU A 83 14.09 -5.56 -1.26
CA LEU A 83 12.90 -4.88 -0.72
C LEU A 83 13.19 -3.42 -0.38
N PHE A 84 14.36 -3.14 0.23
CA PHE A 84 14.76 -1.78 0.55
C PHE A 84 14.93 -0.91 -0.70
N ILE A 85 15.64 -1.42 -1.71
CA ILE A 85 15.81 -0.72 -3.00
C ILE A 85 14.46 -0.50 -3.68
N THR A 86 13.61 -1.54 -3.73
CA THR A 86 12.26 -1.42 -4.31
C THR A 86 11.43 -0.36 -3.57
N PHE A 87 11.52 -0.28 -2.24
CA PHE A 87 10.81 0.73 -1.46
C PHE A 87 11.28 2.15 -1.80
N ILE A 88 12.59 2.37 -1.96
CA ILE A 88 13.14 3.67 -2.40
C ILE A 88 12.63 4.05 -3.78
N VAL A 89 12.60 3.10 -4.73
CA VAL A 89 12.06 3.34 -6.07
C VAL A 89 10.58 3.75 -6.00
N LEU A 90 9.79 3.04 -5.18
CA LEU A 90 8.38 3.39 -4.98
C LEU A 90 8.21 4.79 -4.37
N ILE A 91 9.05 5.18 -3.40
CA ILE A 91 9.03 6.54 -2.83
C ILE A 91 9.27 7.59 -3.91
N PHE A 92 10.27 7.37 -4.77
CA PHE A 92 10.53 8.31 -5.87
C PHE A 92 9.35 8.40 -6.83
N LEU A 93 8.72 7.27 -7.18
CA LEU A 93 7.52 7.25 -8.02
C LEU A 93 6.35 8.00 -7.37
N GLU A 94 6.12 7.80 -6.07
CA GLU A 94 5.05 8.49 -5.33
C GLU A 94 5.30 10.00 -5.28
N ILE A 95 6.54 10.44 -5.01
CA ILE A 95 6.88 11.86 -5.01
C ILE A 95 6.59 12.51 -6.37
N ASN A 96 7.00 11.86 -7.47
CA ASN A 96 6.71 12.37 -8.81
C ASN A 96 5.20 12.38 -9.09
N PHE A 97 4.46 11.36 -8.65
CA PHE A 97 3.01 11.32 -8.80
C PHE A 97 2.32 12.46 -8.04
N VAL A 98 2.70 12.67 -6.77
CA VAL A 98 2.20 13.74 -5.92
C VAL A 98 2.48 15.11 -6.52
N GLN A 99 3.72 15.37 -6.96
CA GLN A 99 4.11 16.64 -7.58
C GLN A 99 3.30 16.91 -8.85
N ASN A 100 3.21 15.94 -9.76
CA ASN A 100 2.41 16.09 -10.97
C ASN A 100 0.93 16.36 -10.66
N LEU A 101 0.35 15.70 -9.65
CA LEU A 101 -1.03 15.95 -9.27
C LEU A 101 -1.21 17.38 -8.71
N LEU A 102 -0.30 17.83 -7.84
CA LEU A 102 -0.34 19.17 -7.26
C LEU A 102 -0.16 20.25 -8.32
N ASP A 103 0.73 20.06 -9.28
CA ASP A 103 0.92 20.98 -10.40
C ASP A 103 -0.36 21.10 -11.23
N LEU A 104 -1.06 19.98 -11.49
CA LEU A 104 -2.35 19.98 -12.19
C LEU A 104 -3.48 20.63 -11.39
N LEU A 105 -3.39 20.61 -10.06
CA LEU A 105 -4.35 21.26 -9.16
C LEU A 105 -4.05 22.73 -8.93
N GLY A 106 -2.86 23.23 -9.32
CA GLY A 106 -2.42 24.61 -9.06
C GLY A 106 -1.83 24.82 -7.67
N GLY A 107 -1.42 23.75 -6.98
CA GLY A 107 -0.83 23.80 -5.63
C GLY A 107 -1.59 22.94 -4.60
N GLY A 108 -1.12 22.99 -3.35
CA GLY A 108 -1.73 22.32 -2.21
C GLY A 108 -2.93 23.08 -1.63
N PRO A 109 -3.55 22.57 -0.54
CA PRO A 109 -4.76 23.17 0.00
C PRO A 109 -4.58 24.54 0.66
N GLU A 110 -3.34 24.96 0.89
CA GLU A 110 -2.97 26.26 1.45
C GLU A 110 -2.77 27.33 0.36
N ASP A 111 -2.65 26.92 -0.91
CA ASP A 111 -2.39 27.82 -2.02
C ASP A 111 -3.70 28.41 -2.57
N PRO A 112 -3.88 29.75 -2.57
CA PRO A 112 -5.12 30.39 -3.02
C PRO A 112 -5.48 30.12 -4.50
N GLU A 113 -4.48 29.81 -5.32
CA GLU A 113 -4.65 29.49 -6.74
C GLU A 113 -5.00 28.00 -6.97
N SER A 114 -4.96 27.18 -5.91
CA SER A 114 -5.24 25.75 -6.01
C SER A 114 -6.73 25.47 -6.10
N ARG A 115 -7.09 24.50 -6.94
CA ARG A 115 -8.46 23.93 -7.01
C ARG A 115 -8.92 23.29 -5.71
N ILE A 116 -7.98 22.93 -4.83
CA ILE A 116 -8.25 22.36 -3.52
C ILE A 116 -8.02 23.35 -2.37
N TYR A 117 -7.95 24.65 -2.67
CA TYR A 117 -7.81 25.68 -1.65
C TYR A 117 -8.90 25.56 -0.58
N GLN A 118 -8.49 25.60 0.69
CA GLN A 118 -9.33 25.41 1.88
C GLN A 118 -9.99 24.03 2.03
N PHE A 119 -9.73 23.07 1.14
CA PHE A 119 -10.04 21.67 1.40
C PHE A 119 -8.98 21.05 2.31
N GLY A 120 -9.31 19.92 2.95
CA GLY A 120 -8.29 19.09 3.60
C GLY A 120 -7.46 18.33 2.56
N TRP A 121 -6.29 17.83 2.95
CA TRP A 121 -5.47 16.96 2.09
C TRP A 121 -6.21 15.71 1.61
N TYR A 122 -7.15 15.19 2.40
CA TYR A 122 -8.03 14.10 2.00
C TYR A 122 -9.37 14.66 1.50
N ASN A 123 -9.51 14.80 0.18
CA ASN A 123 -10.68 15.35 -0.48
C ASN A 123 -10.98 14.62 -1.80
N GLN A 124 -12.02 15.05 -2.50
CA GLN A 124 -12.52 14.40 -3.71
C GLN A 124 -11.52 14.34 -4.89
N TYR A 125 -10.51 15.21 -4.92
CA TYR A 125 -9.48 15.28 -5.96
C TYR A 125 -8.20 14.50 -5.59
N THR A 126 -8.03 14.15 -4.32
CA THR A 126 -6.74 13.70 -3.77
C THR A 126 -6.79 12.31 -3.17
N ASN A 127 -7.90 11.56 -3.26
CA ASN A 127 -7.94 10.20 -2.71
C ASN A 127 -6.83 9.29 -3.29
N THR A 128 -6.46 9.49 -4.55
CA THR A 128 -5.38 8.77 -5.21
C THR A 128 -3.98 9.08 -4.66
N LEU A 129 -3.79 10.17 -3.90
CA LEU A 129 -2.56 10.38 -3.13
C LEU A 129 -2.41 9.34 -2.02
N PHE A 130 -3.51 8.80 -1.51
CA PHE A 130 -3.50 7.83 -0.40
C PHE A 130 -3.71 6.40 -0.88
N PHE A 131 -4.50 6.21 -1.95
CA PHE A 131 -4.91 4.91 -2.46
C PHE A 131 -4.63 4.83 -3.96
N ASN A 132 -3.45 4.32 -4.30
CA ASN A 132 -3.02 4.10 -5.67
C ASN A 132 -2.15 2.82 -5.74
N TRP A 133 -1.72 2.45 -6.95
CA TRP A 133 -0.93 1.23 -7.14
C TRP A 133 0.46 1.30 -6.46
N ILE A 134 1.05 2.50 -6.33
CA ILE A 134 2.33 2.73 -5.67
C ILE A 134 2.18 2.47 -4.17
N THR A 135 1.19 3.08 -3.52
CA THR A 135 0.89 2.86 -2.07
C THR A 135 0.48 1.41 -1.79
N PHE A 136 -0.23 0.76 -2.72
CA PHE A 136 -0.52 -0.68 -2.65
C PHE A 136 0.77 -1.53 -2.67
N CYS A 137 1.72 -1.23 -3.56
CA CYS A 137 2.99 -1.93 -3.63
C CYS A 137 3.87 -1.62 -2.40
N MET A 138 3.89 -0.36 -1.94
CA MET A 138 4.63 0.05 -0.76
C MET A 138 4.18 -0.74 0.47
N GLY A 139 2.87 -0.89 0.69
CA GLY A 139 2.36 -1.65 1.85
C GLY A 139 2.76 -3.13 1.79
N ILE A 140 2.81 -3.76 0.60
CA ILE A 140 3.31 -5.13 0.43
C ILE A 140 4.79 -5.22 0.80
N VAL A 141 5.62 -4.36 0.21
CA VAL A 141 7.08 -4.34 0.43
C VAL A 141 7.39 -4.08 1.91
N PHE A 142 6.75 -3.08 2.50
CA PHE A 142 6.93 -2.73 3.91
C PHE A 142 6.50 -3.86 4.85
N SER A 143 5.39 -4.52 4.56
CA SER A 143 4.88 -5.65 5.37
C SER A 143 5.84 -6.84 5.36
N ILE A 144 6.42 -7.19 4.20
CA ILE A 144 7.43 -8.26 4.13
C ILE A 144 8.71 -7.83 4.87
N PHE A 145 9.18 -6.59 4.63
CA PHE A 145 10.43 -6.08 5.17
C PHE A 145 10.41 -6.12 6.71
N THR A 146 9.36 -5.58 7.32
CA THR A 146 9.15 -5.57 8.77
C THR A 146 9.06 -6.99 9.33
N ALA A 147 8.29 -7.88 8.70
CA ALA A 147 8.12 -9.27 9.14
C ALA A 147 9.43 -10.05 9.17
N LEU A 148 10.29 -9.90 8.15
CA LEU A 148 11.61 -10.52 8.11
C LEU A 148 12.55 -9.92 9.16
N GLY A 149 12.53 -8.58 9.33
CA GLY A 149 13.30 -7.87 10.34
C GLY A 149 13.03 -8.39 11.76
N PHE A 150 11.75 -8.44 12.16
CA PHE A 150 11.34 -8.96 13.48
C PHE A 150 11.74 -10.42 13.71
N ARG A 151 11.63 -11.27 12.69
CA ARG A 151 12.01 -12.68 12.80
C ARG A 151 13.50 -12.87 13.06
N ASN A 152 14.36 -12.04 12.45
CA ASN A 152 15.80 -12.10 12.66
C ASN A 152 16.20 -11.62 14.07
N LEU A 153 15.58 -10.54 14.57
CA LEU A 153 15.78 -10.05 15.95
C LEU A 153 15.42 -11.11 16.99
N LYS A 154 14.26 -11.77 16.82
CA LYS A 154 13.82 -12.83 17.74
C LYS A 154 14.80 -14.01 17.78
N LYS A 155 15.33 -14.43 16.62
CA LYS A 155 16.33 -15.51 16.56
C LYS A 155 17.62 -15.15 17.29
N GLN A 156 18.12 -13.91 17.13
CA GLN A 156 19.34 -13.46 17.80
C GLN A 156 19.17 -13.41 19.32
N LEU A 157 18.05 -12.87 19.82
CA LEU A 157 17.74 -12.82 21.26
C LEU A 157 17.67 -14.22 21.90
N THR A 158 17.13 -15.20 21.17
CA THR A 158 17.03 -16.58 21.70
C THR A 158 18.40 -17.27 21.72
N ALA A 159 19.28 -16.96 20.76
CA ALA A 159 20.62 -17.52 20.68
C ALA A 159 21.59 -16.91 21.71
N SER A 160 21.36 -15.70 22.21
CA SER A 160 22.20 -15.07 23.24
C SER A 160 21.89 -15.52 24.68
N ILE A 161 20.82 -16.28 24.89
CA ILE A 161 20.38 -16.77 26.20
C ILE A 161 20.91 -18.21 26.48
N HIS A 162 21.50 -18.86 25.47
CA HIS A 162 22.10 -20.20 25.55
C HIS A 162 23.61 -20.14 25.31
#